data_AF-A0A4R5DEC1-F1
#
_entry.id   AF-A0A4R5DEC1-F1
#
_cell.length_a   1.000
_cell.length_b   1.000
_cell.length_c   1.000
_cell.angle_alpha   90.00
_cell.angle_beta   90.00
_cell.angle_gamma   90.00
#
_symmetry.space_group_name_H-M   'P 1'
#
loop_
_entity.id
_entity.type
_entity.pdbx_description
1 polymer ?
#
loop_
_entity_poly.entity_id
_entity_poly.type
_entity_poly.pdbx_seq_one_letter_code
_entity_poly.pdbx_strand_id
1 'polypeptide(L)'
;MKKFFVYAMMLIAIGMDSCKDVEYDWEKATTGAAPKVTVNIAKSALPTVQTGNVSFFNLKDPNYATTQQFEWTLDYFDFGRTTVTSIDVYLSFNKKESSPPAYPIVYSLAGEFPSIRQFPLPSTVLATDKLYEKVTTFPKTFTLTPAQLAAFTGTNLSTVVANDYFLFKFILTMGDGRKIVQYQENACDESRGEPCDCRVGVRFKNQ
;
A
#
# COMPACT_ATOMS: atom_id res chain seq x y z
N MET A 1 -13.99 22.15 -61.60
CA MET A 1 -13.31 20.83 -61.57
C MET A 1 -11.87 20.91 -61.07
N LYS A 2 -11.00 21.79 -61.61
CA LYS A 2 -9.58 21.90 -61.17
C LYS A 2 -9.38 22.17 -59.67
N LYS A 3 -10.22 23.01 -59.04
CA LYS A 3 -10.09 23.34 -57.59
C LYS A 3 -10.44 22.16 -56.69
N PHE A 4 -11.41 21.34 -57.06
CA PHE A 4 -11.86 20.18 -56.27
C PHE A 4 -10.77 19.10 -56.21
N PHE A 5 -10.06 18.91 -57.31
CA PHE A 5 -8.93 17.98 -57.39
C PHE A 5 -7.75 18.41 -56.49
N VAL A 6 -7.48 19.72 -56.41
CA VAL A 6 -6.46 20.27 -55.52
C VAL A 6 -6.84 20.08 -54.05
N TYR A 7 -8.09 20.34 -53.66
CA TYR A 7 -8.55 20.09 -52.30
C TYR A 7 -8.51 18.61 -51.91
N ALA A 8 -8.84 17.71 -52.83
CA ALA A 8 -8.73 16.27 -52.60
C ALA A 8 -7.28 15.81 -52.41
N MET A 9 -6.33 16.32 -53.22
CA MET A 9 -4.90 16.06 -53.03
C MET A 9 -4.37 16.59 -51.70
N MET A 10 -4.85 17.77 -51.27
CA MET A 10 -4.44 18.37 -50.00
C MET A 10 -4.94 17.56 -48.80
N LEU A 11 -6.18 17.06 -48.85
CA LEU A 11 -6.75 16.19 -47.82
C LEU A 11 -6.04 14.82 -47.74
N ILE A 12 -5.64 14.26 -48.89
CA ILE A 12 -4.87 13.01 -48.94
C ILE A 12 -3.46 13.21 -48.37
N ALA A 13 -2.80 14.32 -48.69
CA ALA A 13 -1.48 14.64 -48.13
C ALA A 13 -1.53 14.80 -46.60
N ILE A 14 -2.56 15.45 -46.06
CA ILE A 14 -2.76 15.61 -44.61
C ILE A 14 -3.11 14.26 -43.95
N GLY A 15 -3.91 13.42 -44.62
CA GLY A 15 -4.26 12.09 -44.10
C GLY A 15 -3.08 11.11 -44.06
N MET A 16 -2.15 11.22 -45.02
CA MET A 16 -0.93 10.40 -45.06
C MET A 16 0.08 10.80 -43.98
N ASP A 17 0.13 12.09 -43.60
CA ASP A 17 1.01 12.60 -42.54
C ASP A 17 0.43 12.41 -41.12
N SER A 18 -0.82 11.96 -41.01
CA SER A 18 -1.46 11.63 -39.72
C SER A 18 -1.22 10.19 -39.25
N CYS A 19 -0.60 9.36 -40.08
CA CYS A 19 -0.16 8.03 -39.68
C CYS A 19 1.08 8.19 -38.78
N LYS A 20 0.89 7.94 -37.50
CA LYS A 20 1.95 8.02 -36.52
C LYS A 20 2.99 6.93 -36.79
N ASP A 21 4.19 7.31 -37.25
CA ASP A 21 5.30 6.38 -37.54
C ASP A 21 6.07 5.90 -36.29
N VAL A 22 5.71 6.42 -35.11
CA VAL A 22 6.45 6.17 -33.87
C VAL A 22 5.51 5.61 -32.82
N GLU A 23 5.67 4.33 -32.48
CA GLU A 23 5.19 3.83 -31.19
C GLU A 23 6.11 4.39 -30.10
N TYR A 24 5.54 5.12 -29.15
CA TYR A 24 6.34 5.60 -28.03
C TYR A 24 6.35 4.56 -26.92
N ASP A 25 7.48 4.39 -26.24
CA ASP A 25 7.61 3.43 -25.13
C ASP A 25 6.57 3.66 -24.01
N TRP A 26 6.09 4.90 -23.82
CA TRP A 26 5.04 5.20 -22.85
C TRP A 26 3.68 4.60 -23.22
N GLU A 27 3.41 4.29 -24.50
CA GLU A 27 2.18 3.65 -24.95
C GLU A 27 2.12 2.16 -24.56
N LYS A 28 3.29 1.58 -24.28
CA LYS A 28 3.45 0.22 -23.74
C LYS A 28 3.77 0.24 -22.24
N ALA A 29 3.82 1.41 -21.61
CA ALA A 29 4.14 1.51 -20.19
C ALA A 29 2.96 0.98 -19.36
N THR A 30 3.13 -0.23 -18.85
CA THR A 30 2.28 -0.79 -17.81
C THR A 30 2.85 -0.39 -16.44
N THR A 31 1.99 -0.11 -15.47
CA THR A 31 2.41 0.05 -14.07
C THR A 31 3.09 -1.21 -13.55
N GLY A 32 4.06 -1.05 -12.64
CA GLY A 32 4.67 -2.18 -11.96
C GLY A 32 3.67 -2.86 -11.02
N ALA A 33 3.87 -4.15 -10.71
CA ALA A 33 3.07 -4.82 -9.70
C ALA A 33 3.16 -4.11 -8.34
N ALA A 34 2.11 -4.23 -7.55
CA ALA A 34 2.04 -3.64 -6.22
C ALA A 34 1.51 -4.67 -5.20
N PRO A 35 1.95 -4.62 -3.93
CA PRO A 35 1.33 -5.42 -2.89
C PRO A 35 -0.12 -4.97 -2.70
N LYS A 36 -0.99 -5.94 -2.49
CA LYS A 36 -2.39 -5.74 -2.14
C LYS A 36 -2.57 -6.20 -0.70
N VAL A 37 -3.03 -5.30 0.15
CA VAL A 37 -3.20 -5.59 1.58
C VAL A 37 -4.67 -5.45 1.97
N THR A 38 -5.13 -6.32 2.86
CA THR A 38 -6.52 -6.32 3.33
C THR A 38 -6.52 -6.61 4.82
N VAL A 39 -6.77 -5.58 5.63
CA VAL A 39 -6.90 -5.69 7.08
C VAL A 39 -8.22 -6.38 7.44
N ASN A 40 -8.19 -7.33 8.38
CA ASN A 40 -9.40 -7.88 8.98
C ASN A 40 -9.90 -6.93 10.08
N ILE A 41 -10.83 -6.04 9.71
CA ILE A 41 -11.36 -5.02 10.60
C ILE A 41 -12.10 -5.60 11.81
N ALA A 42 -12.66 -6.81 11.70
CA ALA A 42 -13.37 -7.48 12.80
C ALA A 42 -12.43 -7.97 13.91
N LYS A 43 -11.13 -8.09 13.62
CA LYS A 43 -10.09 -8.43 14.60
C LYS A 43 -9.50 -7.20 15.30
N SER A 44 -9.76 -6.00 14.79
CA SER A 44 -9.26 -4.77 15.38
C SER A 44 -9.83 -4.55 16.78
N ALA A 45 -9.00 -4.10 17.73
CA ALA A 45 -9.47 -3.86 19.11
C ALA A 45 -10.36 -2.63 19.23
N LEU A 46 -10.32 -1.72 18.23
CA LEU A 46 -11.17 -0.54 18.14
C LEU A 46 -11.78 -0.45 16.74
N PRO A 47 -12.94 0.21 16.58
CA PRO A 47 -13.58 0.37 15.27
C PRO A 47 -12.63 0.97 14.23
N THR A 48 -12.63 0.37 13.04
CA THR A 48 -11.87 0.81 11.86
C THR A 48 -12.65 0.45 10.59
N VAL A 49 -12.26 1.02 9.46
CA VAL A 49 -12.88 0.85 8.14
C VAL A 49 -11.85 0.28 7.17
N GLN A 50 -12.31 -0.53 6.21
CA GLN A 50 -11.43 -1.29 5.32
C GLN A 50 -10.45 -0.39 4.54
N THR A 51 -10.95 0.75 4.07
CA THR A 51 -10.21 1.75 3.28
C THR A 51 -9.13 2.49 4.07
N GLY A 52 -9.16 2.41 5.41
CA GLY A 52 -8.15 3.04 6.25
C GLY A 52 -6.85 2.24 6.37
N ASN A 53 -6.86 0.97 5.96
CA ASN A 53 -5.74 0.02 6.07
C ASN A 53 -4.98 0.07 7.42
N VAL A 54 -5.71 0.41 8.49
CA VAL A 54 -5.20 0.59 9.85
C VAL A 54 -6.00 -0.28 10.79
N SER A 55 -5.31 -0.93 11.71
CA SER A 55 -5.91 -1.57 12.87
C SER A 55 -5.43 -0.85 14.14
N PHE A 56 -6.11 -1.11 15.26
CA PHE A 56 -5.76 -0.56 16.54
C PHE A 56 -5.56 -1.64 17.60
N PHE A 57 -4.55 -1.43 18.44
CA PHE A 57 -4.45 -2.04 19.76
C PHE A 57 -4.92 -1.05 20.81
N ASN A 58 -5.74 -1.48 21.77
CA ASN A 58 -6.22 -0.65 22.85
C ASN A 58 -5.42 -0.88 24.13
N LEU A 59 -4.64 0.12 24.53
CA LEU A 59 -3.83 0.14 25.74
C LEU A 59 -4.66 0.17 27.05
N LYS A 60 -5.96 0.49 27.00
CA LYS A 60 -6.82 0.44 28.19
C LYS A 60 -7.11 -0.98 28.66
N ASP A 61 -6.99 -1.96 27.77
CA ASP A 61 -7.14 -3.36 28.12
C ASP A 61 -5.87 -3.85 28.84
N PRO A 62 -5.96 -4.32 30.11
CA PRO A 62 -4.78 -4.78 30.85
C PRO A 62 -4.08 -5.97 30.20
N ASN A 63 -4.78 -6.74 29.36
CA ASN A 63 -4.24 -7.91 28.66
C ASN A 63 -4.03 -7.66 27.16
N TYR A 64 -3.95 -6.38 26.73
CA TYR A 64 -3.84 -6.03 25.32
C TYR A 64 -2.72 -6.78 24.60
N ALA A 65 -1.59 -7.01 25.30
CA ALA A 65 -0.39 -7.59 24.74
C ALA A 65 -0.59 -8.99 24.13
N THR A 66 -1.53 -9.78 24.64
CA THR A 66 -1.71 -11.19 24.28
C THR A 66 -3.10 -11.51 23.73
N THR A 67 -4.11 -10.73 24.10
CA THR A 67 -5.51 -11.01 23.75
C THR A 67 -5.96 -10.33 22.46
N GLN A 68 -5.37 -9.19 22.13
CA GLN A 68 -5.70 -8.44 20.92
C GLN A 68 -4.91 -8.98 19.73
N GLN A 69 -5.54 -8.95 18.56
CA GLN A 69 -4.96 -9.48 17.34
C GLN A 69 -4.98 -8.40 16.26
N PHE A 70 -3.90 -8.34 15.49
CA PHE A 70 -3.86 -7.67 14.22
C PHE A 70 -3.80 -8.73 13.14
N GLU A 71 -4.83 -8.78 12.30
CA GLU A 71 -4.89 -9.72 11.19
C GLU A 71 -5.04 -8.98 9.87
N TRP A 72 -4.26 -9.41 8.88
CA TRP A 72 -4.30 -8.86 7.53
C TRP A 72 -3.85 -9.91 6.52
N THR A 73 -4.32 -9.75 5.27
CA THR A 73 -3.97 -10.62 4.16
C THR A 73 -3.13 -9.86 3.14
N LEU A 74 -2.07 -10.52 2.65
CA LEU A 74 -1.18 -10.07 1.60
C LEU A 74 -1.47 -10.83 0.31
N ASP A 75 -1.64 -10.08 -0.76
CA ASP A 75 -1.74 -10.52 -2.13
C ASP A 75 -0.97 -9.52 -3.01
N TYR A 76 -1.12 -9.59 -4.33
CA TYR A 76 -0.54 -8.61 -5.24
C TYR A 76 -1.47 -8.25 -6.40
N PHE A 77 -1.31 -7.04 -6.92
CA PHE A 77 -1.83 -6.65 -8.22
C PHE A 77 -0.77 -6.92 -9.28
N ASP A 78 -1.18 -7.63 -10.34
CA ASP A 78 -0.40 -7.78 -11.57
C ASP A 78 -1.07 -6.97 -12.69
N PHE A 79 -0.26 -6.21 -13.42
CA PHE A 79 -0.69 -5.39 -14.55
C PHE A 79 -0.34 -6.04 -15.90
N GLY A 80 -0.17 -7.37 -15.92
CA GLY A 80 -0.05 -8.17 -17.14
C GLY A 80 1.34 -8.19 -17.77
N ARG A 81 2.37 -7.67 -17.08
CA ARG A 81 3.75 -7.64 -17.58
C ARG A 81 4.53 -8.89 -17.19
N THR A 82 4.44 -9.30 -15.93
CA THR A 82 5.09 -10.50 -15.37
C THR A 82 4.55 -10.77 -13.98
N THR A 83 4.58 -12.02 -13.53
CA THR A 83 4.04 -12.43 -12.22
C THR A 83 4.99 -12.06 -11.07
N VAL A 84 4.45 -11.77 -9.89
CA VAL A 84 5.24 -11.64 -8.66
C VAL A 84 5.67 -13.04 -8.19
N THR A 85 6.97 -13.25 -7.97
CA THR A 85 7.52 -14.53 -7.49
C THR A 85 7.65 -14.58 -5.97
N SER A 86 7.96 -13.44 -5.35
CA SER A 86 8.00 -13.34 -3.89
C SER A 86 7.84 -11.90 -3.41
N ILE A 87 7.33 -11.76 -2.18
CA ILE A 87 7.29 -10.49 -1.45
C ILE A 87 8.11 -10.64 -0.18
N ASP A 88 9.18 -9.85 -0.06
CA ASP A 88 9.92 -9.70 1.18
C ASP A 88 9.15 -8.70 2.07
N VAL A 89 8.61 -9.20 3.19
CA VAL A 89 7.83 -8.44 4.16
C VAL A 89 8.76 -8.00 5.28
N TYR A 90 8.94 -6.69 5.44
CA TYR A 90 9.70 -6.07 6.51
C TYR A 90 8.76 -5.51 7.57
N LEU A 91 9.22 -5.48 8.81
CA LEU A 91 8.46 -4.96 9.95
C LEU A 91 9.33 -4.00 10.76
N SER A 92 8.75 -2.86 11.13
CA SER A 92 9.33 -1.94 12.11
C SER A 92 8.33 -1.46 13.15
N PHE A 93 8.89 -1.04 14.28
CA PHE A 93 8.19 -0.27 15.29
C PHE A 93 8.61 1.20 15.17
N ASN A 94 7.62 2.09 15.20
CA ASN A 94 7.81 3.52 15.02
C ASN A 94 7.15 4.26 16.19
N LYS A 95 7.82 5.30 16.66
CA LYS A 95 7.23 6.22 17.64
C LYS A 95 6.21 7.13 16.97
N LYS A 96 5.22 7.57 17.74
CA LYS A 96 4.18 8.50 17.26
C LYS A 96 4.79 9.69 16.52
N GLU A 97 4.15 10.10 15.44
CA GLU A 97 4.51 11.31 14.72
C GLU A 97 4.28 12.56 15.60
N SER A 98 4.97 13.66 15.27
CA SER A 98 4.74 14.96 15.92
C SER A 98 3.29 15.44 15.79
N SER A 99 2.66 15.13 14.66
CA SER A 99 1.25 15.33 14.41
C SER A 99 0.64 14.00 13.95
N PRO A 100 0.15 13.16 14.89
CA PRO A 100 -0.46 11.88 14.53
C PRO A 100 -1.69 12.08 13.65
N PRO A 101 -1.91 11.22 12.63
CA PRO A 101 -3.11 11.29 11.80
C PRO A 101 -4.35 11.04 12.66
N ALA A 102 -5.39 11.83 12.42
CA ALA A 102 -6.66 11.68 13.10
C ALA A 102 -7.55 10.64 12.39
N TYR A 103 -8.47 10.01 13.15
CA TYR A 103 -9.29 8.89 12.67
C TYR A 103 -10.65 8.82 13.40
N PRO A 104 -11.76 8.47 12.72
CA PRO A 104 -11.98 8.49 11.27
C PRO A 104 -12.33 9.93 10.82
N ILE A 105 -11.88 10.36 9.65
CA ILE A 105 -12.27 11.69 9.14
C ILE A 105 -12.60 11.61 7.65
N VAL A 106 -13.87 11.93 7.37
CA VAL A 106 -14.58 12.16 6.09
C VAL A 106 -15.43 10.98 5.56
N TYR A 107 -16.74 11.18 5.59
CA TYR A 107 -17.71 10.52 4.72
C TYR A 107 -17.78 11.33 3.43
N SER A 108 -17.44 10.73 2.29
CA SER A 108 -17.61 11.36 0.98
C SER A 108 -18.66 10.61 0.16
N LEU A 109 -19.14 11.19 -0.93
CA LEU A 109 -19.98 10.48 -1.91
C LEU A 109 -19.28 9.26 -2.53
N ALA A 110 -17.94 9.19 -2.46
CA ALA A 110 -17.16 8.05 -2.93
C ALA A 110 -17.07 6.91 -1.91
N GLY A 111 -17.49 7.13 -0.65
CA GLY A 111 -17.39 6.16 0.45
C GLY A 111 -16.70 6.72 1.70
N GLU A 112 -16.41 5.83 2.65
CA GLU A 112 -15.61 6.12 3.85
C GLU A 112 -14.12 6.01 3.48
N PHE A 113 -13.37 7.11 3.54
CA PHE A 113 -11.93 7.12 3.29
C PHE A 113 -11.23 7.97 4.34
N PRO A 114 -9.99 7.62 4.74
CA PRO A 114 -9.21 8.49 5.60
C PRO A 114 -8.88 9.80 4.86
N SER A 115 -9.12 10.95 5.47
CA SER A 115 -8.74 12.26 4.91
C SER A 115 -7.24 12.53 4.88
N ILE A 116 -6.46 11.70 5.57
CA ILE A 116 -5.01 11.77 5.66
C ILE A 116 -4.46 10.35 5.79
N ARG A 117 -3.29 10.12 5.20
CA ARG A 117 -2.56 8.85 5.33
C ARG A 117 -2.42 8.40 6.79
N GLN A 118 -2.75 7.14 7.08
CA GLN A 118 -2.66 6.57 8.41
C GLN A 118 -1.25 6.10 8.76
N PHE A 119 -0.36 5.95 7.78
CA PHE A 119 1.04 5.60 7.99
C PHE A 119 1.97 6.38 7.03
N PRO A 120 3.25 6.58 7.37
CA PRO A 120 4.24 7.03 6.39
C PRO A 120 4.36 5.99 5.27
N LEU A 121 4.95 6.39 4.13
CA LEU A 121 5.13 5.47 3.02
C LEU A 121 5.92 4.22 3.46
N PRO A 122 5.36 3.02 3.26
CA PRO A 122 5.97 1.77 3.66
C PRO A 122 7.08 1.36 2.69
N SER A 123 7.25 2.08 1.59
CA SER A 123 8.08 1.67 0.48
C SER A 123 9.57 1.98 0.65
N THR A 124 9.98 2.69 1.70
CA THR A 124 11.40 2.90 1.98
C THR A 124 11.80 1.99 3.14
N VAL A 125 12.35 0.83 2.80
CA VAL A 125 12.99 -0.06 3.77
C VAL A 125 14.30 0.61 4.23
N LEU A 126 14.35 0.95 5.51
CA LEU A 126 15.48 1.54 6.23
C LEU A 126 16.31 0.44 6.87
N ALA A 127 17.55 0.77 7.25
CA ALA A 127 18.46 -0.17 7.94
C ALA A 127 17.90 -0.69 9.28
N THR A 128 16.94 0.02 9.89
CA THR A 128 16.29 -0.38 11.14
C THR A 128 15.11 -1.33 10.95
N ASP A 129 14.62 -1.50 9.73
CA ASP A 129 13.53 -2.42 9.43
C ASP A 129 14.06 -3.86 9.36
N LYS A 130 13.32 -4.81 9.95
CA LYS A 130 13.74 -6.21 10.00
C LYS A 130 12.91 -7.03 9.01
N LEU A 131 13.56 -7.90 8.23
CA LEU A 131 12.88 -8.85 7.36
C LEU A 131 12.09 -9.85 8.22
N TYR A 132 10.76 -9.77 8.15
CA TYR A 132 9.83 -10.61 8.90
C TYR A 132 9.62 -11.95 8.21
N GLU A 133 9.23 -11.92 6.94
CA GLU A 133 8.98 -13.14 6.16
C GLU A 133 9.19 -12.88 4.68
N LYS A 134 9.69 -13.89 3.95
CA LYS A 134 9.65 -13.92 2.49
C LYS A 134 8.47 -14.77 2.04
N VAL A 135 7.45 -14.13 1.48
CA VAL A 135 6.22 -14.79 1.03
C VAL A 135 6.36 -15.21 -0.43
N THR A 136 6.08 -16.47 -0.72
CA THR A 136 6.12 -17.05 -2.08
C THR A 136 4.78 -17.68 -2.50
N THR A 137 3.79 -17.66 -1.62
CA THR A 137 2.45 -18.21 -1.86
C THR A 137 1.42 -17.17 -1.48
N PHE A 138 0.51 -16.87 -2.40
CA PHE A 138 -0.49 -15.82 -2.27
C PHE A 138 -1.90 -16.40 -2.51
N PRO A 139 -2.93 -15.92 -1.80
CA PRO A 139 -2.87 -14.93 -0.72
C PRO A 139 -2.27 -15.53 0.57
N LYS A 140 -1.63 -14.69 1.39
CA LYS A 140 -1.04 -15.05 2.68
C LYS A 140 -1.68 -14.24 3.80
N THR A 141 -2.21 -14.90 4.82
CA THR A 141 -2.75 -14.23 6.01
C THR A 141 -1.73 -14.21 7.14
N PHE A 142 -1.64 -13.05 7.81
CA PHE A 142 -0.85 -12.83 9.01
C PHE A 142 -1.80 -12.52 10.17
N THR A 143 -1.67 -13.23 11.29
CA THR A 143 -2.40 -12.96 12.54
C THR A 143 -1.39 -12.80 13.66
N LEU A 144 -1.26 -11.59 14.19
CA LEU A 144 -0.17 -11.21 15.10
C LEU A 144 -0.70 -10.49 16.34
N THR A 145 -0.18 -10.85 17.50
CA THR A 145 -0.43 -10.12 18.76
C THR A 145 0.60 -9.01 18.97
N PRO A 146 0.32 -8.01 19.83
CA PRO A 146 1.32 -7.01 20.19
C PRO A 146 2.60 -7.62 20.76
N ALA A 147 2.49 -8.69 21.56
CA ALA A 147 3.66 -9.39 22.11
C ALA A 147 4.53 -10.02 21.02
N GLN A 148 3.93 -10.64 19.99
CA GLN A 148 4.68 -11.22 18.86
C GLN A 148 5.40 -10.12 18.06
N LEU A 149 4.71 -9.03 17.75
CA LEU A 149 5.28 -7.89 17.03
C LEU A 149 6.43 -7.26 17.83
N ALA A 150 6.21 -7.03 19.13
CA ALA A 150 7.21 -6.45 20.02
C ALA A 150 8.44 -7.34 20.21
N ALA A 151 8.25 -8.65 20.37
CA ALA A 151 9.36 -9.59 20.45
C ALA A 151 10.21 -9.57 19.18
N PHE A 152 9.57 -9.50 18.01
CA PHE A 152 10.28 -9.44 16.73
C PHE A 152 11.07 -8.13 16.55
N THR A 153 10.46 -6.99 16.85
CA THR A 153 11.13 -5.68 16.71
C THR A 153 12.12 -5.39 17.85
N GLY A 154 12.00 -6.07 18.99
CA GLY A 154 12.75 -5.75 20.21
C GLY A 154 12.13 -4.58 20.98
N THR A 155 10.82 -4.32 20.81
CA THR A 155 10.11 -3.24 21.47
C THR A 155 9.72 -3.62 22.89
N ASN A 156 9.95 -2.73 23.85
CA ASN A 156 9.40 -2.87 25.19
C ASN A 156 7.96 -2.31 25.25
N LEU A 157 6.97 -3.19 25.34
CA LEU A 157 5.55 -2.83 25.41
C LEU A 157 5.19 -1.92 26.60
N SER A 158 5.95 -1.94 27.70
CA SER A 158 5.69 -1.03 28.83
C SER A 158 6.04 0.44 28.55
N THR A 159 6.77 0.71 27.47
CA THR A 159 7.19 2.06 27.03
C THR A 159 6.39 2.58 25.85
N VAL A 160 5.43 1.79 25.36
CA VAL A 160 4.57 2.14 24.24
C VAL A 160 3.54 3.15 24.71
N VAL A 161 3.31 4.17 23.90
CA VAL A 161 2.31 5.20 24.15
C VAL A 161 1.29 5.27 23.01
N ALA A 162 0.19 5.99 23.22
CA ALA A 162 -0.80 6.21 22.18
C ALA A 162 -0.16 6.82 20.92
N ASN A 163 -0.57 6.29 19.77
CA ASN A 163 -0.10 6.53 18.41
C ASN A 163 1.29 6.01 18.06
N ASP A 164 2.02 5.34 18.96
CA ASP A 164 3.10 4.45 18.53
C ASP A 164 2.51 3.34 17.65
N TYR A 165 3.32 2.73 16.76
CA TYR A 165 2.78 1.78 15.80
C TYR A 165 3.79 0.77 15.26
N PHE A 166 3.25 -0.33 14.76
CA PHE A 166 3.96 -1.27 13.90
C PHE A 166 3.58 -1.03 12.45
N LEU A 167 4.56 -1.06 11.57
CA LEU A 167 4.39 -0.84 10.13
C LEU A 167 5.03 -1.98 9.34
N PHE A 168 4.28 -2.53 8.40
CA PHE A 168 4.79 -3.50 7.44
C PHE A 168 5.18 -2.81 6.13
N LYS A 169 6.27 -3.30 5.54
CA LYS A 169 6.92 -2.75 4.35
C LYS A 169 7.24 -3.87 3.36
N PHE A 170 7.28 -3.57 2.07
CA PHE A 170 7.31 -4.59 1.02
C PHE A 170 8.38 -4.35 -0.03
N ILE A 171 9.12 -5.39 -0.36
CA ILE A 171 9.92 -5.48 -1.59
C ILE A 171 9.38 -6.62 -2.43
N LEU A 172 8.92 -6.32 -3.65
CA LEU A 172 8.43 -7.32 -4.59
C LEU A 172 9.59 -7.82 -5.45
N THR A 173 9.67 -9.12 -5.67
CA THR A 173 10.52 -9.74 -6.70
C THR A 173 9.63 -10.26 -7.81
N MET A 174 9.92 -9.85 -9.04
CA MET A 174 9.17 -10.16 -10.25
C MET A 174 9.70 -11.43 -10.92
N GLY A 175 8.92 -12.05 -11.81
CA GLY A 175 9.31 -13.23 -12.58
C GLY A 175 10.49 -13.01 -13.52
N ASP A 176 10.70 -11.77 -13.96
CA ASP A 176 11.86 -11.36 -14.77
C ASP A 176 13.10 -11.01 -13.92
N GLY A 177 13.06 -11.25 -12.61
CA GLY A 177 14.16 -11.01 -11.67
C GLY A 177 14.28 -9.57 -11.17
N ARG A 178 13.47 -8.62 -11.69
CA ARG A 178 13.46 -7.25 -11.18
C ARG A 178 12.89 -7.20 -9.77
N LYS A 179 13.32 -6.18 -9.02
CA LYS A 179 12.75 -5.88 -7.70
C LYS A 179 12.07 -4.52 -7.69
N ILE A 180 10.88 -4.46 -7.10
CA ILE A 180 10.19 -3.22 -6.81
C ILE A 180 10.43 -2.92 -5.33
N VAL A 181 11.35 -1.99 -5.10
CA VAL A 181 11.86 -1.63 -3.77
C VAL A 181 11.31 -0.32 -3.25
N GLN A 182 10.56 0.43 -4.08
CA GLN A 182 9.98 1.72 -3.72
C GLN A 182 8.72 1.96 -4.57
N TYR A 183 7.76 2.68 -3.98
CA TYR A 183 6.52 3.12 -4.61
C TYR A 183 6.42 4.64 -4.48
N GLN A 184 5.87 5.32 -5.48
CA GLN A 184 5.68 6.77 -5.43
C GLN A 184 4.44 7.13 -4.59
N GLU A 185 4.48 8.28 -3.90
CA GLU A 185 3.37 8.73 -3.02
C GLU A 185 2.02 8.71 -3.75
N ASN A 186 2.00 9.22 -4.97
CA ASN A 186 0.78 9.39 -5.77
C ASN A 186 0.25 8.07 -6.36
N ALA A 187 1.11 7.06 -6.53
CA ALA A 187 0.70 5.78 -7.09
C ALA A 187 0.01 4.89 -6.04
N CYS A 188 0.22 5.18 -4.76
CA CYS A 188 -0.24 4.40 -3.63
C CYS A 188 -0.81 5.35 -2.57
N ASP A 189 -1.89 6.09 -2.85
CA ASP A 189 -2.50 7.05 -1.91
C ASP A 189 -3.89 6.58 -1.43
N GLU A 190 -3.98 6.19 -0.15
CA GLU A 190 -5.22 5.74 0.51
C GLU A 190 -6.30 6.83 0.55
N SER A 191 -5.91 8.11 0.58
CA SER A 191 -6.85 9.24 0.63
C SER A 191 -7.52 9.51 -0.71
N ARG A 192 -7.06 8.87 -1.78
CA ARG A 192 -7.57 9.00 -3.16
C ARG A 192 -8.21 7.72 -3.70
N GLY A 193 -8.22 6.64 -2.92
CA GLY A 193 -8.77 5.35 -3.34
C GLY A 193 -7.94 4.66 -4.43
N GLU A 194 -6.65 4.97 -4.54
CA GLU A 194 -5.78 4.38 -5.56
C GLU A 194 -5.58 2.86 -5.31
N PRO A 195 -5.64 2.02 -6.35
CA PRO A 195 -5.66 0.57 -6.21
C PRO A 195 -4.39 -0.01 -5.59
N CYS A 196 -3.28 0.72 -5.63
CA CYS A 196 -1.99 0.23 -5.16
C CYS A 196 -1.66 0.64 -3.72
N ASP A 197 -2.62 0.92 -2.84
CA ASP A 197 -2.25 1.26 -1.46
C ASP A 197 -1.54 0.10 -0.76
N CYS A 198 -0.26 0.32 -0.46
CA CYS A 198 0.64 -0.65 0.14
C CYS A 198 0.74 -0.48 1.66
N ARG A 199 0.06 0.52 2.26
CA ARG A 199 0.19 0.80 3.70
C ARG A 199 -0.59 -0.24 4.48
N VAL A 200 0.07 -0.85 5.47
CA VAL A 200 -0.61 -1.70 6.43
C VAL A 200 0.17 -1.71 7.75
N GLY A 201 -0.55 -1.46 8.82
CA GLY A 201 0.03 -1.37 10.15
C GLY A 201 -1.04 -1.35 11.23
N VAL A 202 -0.56 -1.34 12.47
CA VAL A 202 -1.41 -1.30 13.66
C VAL A 202 -0.88 -0.25 14.63
N ARG A 203 -1.78 0.66 15.04
CA ARG A 203 -1.46 1.75 15.98
C ARG A 203 -1.94 1.42 17.38
N PHE A 204 -1.20 1.87 18.37
CA PHE A 204 -1.66 1.87 19.75
C PHE A 204 -2.61 3.05 19.98
N LYS A 205 -3.73 2.81 20.65
CA LYS A 205 -4.68 3.83 21.11
C LYS A 205 -4.95 3.61 22.59
N ASN A 206 -5.42 4.65 23.27
CA ASN A 206 -5.77 4.59 24.69
C ASN A 206 -7.22 5.05 24.86
N GLN A 207 -8.17 4.21 24.44
CA GLN A 207 -9.60 4.56 24.30
C GLN A 207 -10.51 3.65 25.09
#